data_AF-A0AAV7NSG3-F1
#
_entry.id   AF-A0AAV7NSG3-F1
#
_cell.length_a   1.000
_cell.length_b   1.000
_cell.length_c   1.000
_cell.angle_alpha   90.00
_cell.angle_beta   90.00
_cell.angle_gamma   90.00
#
_symmetry.space_group_name_H-M   'P 1'
#
loop_
_entity.id
_entity.type
_entity.pdbx_description
1 polymer ?
#
loop_
_entity_poly.entity_id
_entity_poly.type
_entity_poly.pdbx_seq_one_letter_code
_entity_poly.pdbx_strand_id
1 'polypeptide(L)'
;MFLCAHEIRMSLACGRGRVKTSLQGRLVLLQTVFLLVTSWILSVSLIFRGRLRIKLGKSCSATNVMAAFCRILQKYTVTLKNVKLNQSSSPAWTECMRYKFTKSRIPKEVFQVRPEDHEKYGGDPQQPHKLHLITRIRSGIARPYWEKKILQELGLNKKLHQRVHKNIPSINAKLKIIKHLIRVQPLKLPHGLPTEEEISDTYLNSKGELVIRRCLHPVEAKAIEA
;
A
#
# COMPACT_ATOMS: atom_id res chain seq x y z
N MET A 1 -44.86 15.01 6.71
CA MET A 1 -43.47 15.44 6.99
C MET A 1 -42.71 14.24 7.51
N PHE A 2 -41.59 13.95 6.84
CA PHE A 2 -40.56 12.93 7.07
C PHE A 2 -40.95 11.44 7.12
N LEU A 3 -40.76 10.82 5.94
CA LEU A 3 -40.82 9.40 5.65
C LEU A 3 -39.63 8.63 6.23
N CYS A 4 -39.92 7.44 6.78
CA CYS A 4 -39.00 6.33 7.03
C CYS A 4 -38.35 5.85 5.71
N ALA A 5 -37.03 5.90 5.63
CA ALA A 5 -36.27 5.28 4.55
C ALA A 5 -36.04 3.79 4.87
N HIS A 6 -36.76 2.93 4.15
CA HIS A 6 -36.58 1.47 4.14
C HIS A 6 -35.50 1.12 3.10
N GLU A 7 -34.36 0.62 3.57
CA GLU A 7 -33.15 0.38 2.78
C GLU A 7 -33.31 -0.88 1.91
N ILE A 8 -33.29 -0.70 0.59
CA ILE A 8 -33.38 -1.77 -0.40
C ILE A 8 -32.01 -2.46 -0.55
N ARG A 9 -32.05 -3.76 -0.27
CA ARG A 9 -31.02 -4.78 -0.42
C ARG A 9 -30.45 -4.83 -1.85
N MET A 10 -29.27 -4.26 -2.08
CA MET A 10 -28.48 -4.51 -3.29
C MET A 10 -27.48 -5.65 -3.06
N SER A 11 -27.83 -6.82 -3.58
CA SER A 11 -26.92 -7.92 -3.86
C SER A 11 -26.12 -7.56 -5.11
N LEU A 12 -24.81 -7.32 -4.97
CA LEU A 12 -23.89 -7.24 -6.10
C LEU A 12 -22.71 -8.18 -5.86
N ALA A 13 -22.83 -9.36 -6.48
CA ALA A 13 -21.75 -10.30 -6.70
C ALA A 13 -20.62 -9.61 -7.50
N CYS A 14 -19.49 -9.37 -6.86
CA CYS A 14 -18.28 -8.88 -7.51
C CYS A 14 -17.53 -10.04 -8.18
N GLY A 15 -18.04 -10.51 -9.33
CA GLY A 15 -17.32 -11.36 -10.26
C GLY A 15 -16.48 -10.51 -11.22
N ARG A 16 -15.26 -10.11 -10.85
CA ARG A 16 -14.31 -9.50 -11.80
C ARG A 16 -13.53 -10.58 -12.55
N GLY A 17 -14.19 -11.17 -13.54
CA GLY A 17 -13.50 -11.82 -14.65
C GLY A 17 -12.68 -10.78 -15.42
N ARG A 18 -11.36 -10.91 -15.41
CA ARG A 18 -10.46 -10.06 -16.18
C ARG A 18 -10.51 -10.51 -17.64
N VAL A 19 -11.36 -9.87 -18.44
CA VAL A 19 -11.35 -10.02 -19.91
C VAL A 19 -10.00 -9.49 -20.41
N LYS A 20 -9.20 -10.36 -21.01
CA LYS A 20 -7.97 -9.99 -21.73
C LYS A 20 -8.39 -9.24 -22.99
N THR A 21 -8.42 -7.91 -22.95
CA THR A 21 -8.51 -7.12 -24.18
C THR A 21 -7.14 -7.16 -24.85
N SER A 22 -7.09 -7.76 -26.03
CA SER A 22 -5.87 -7.90 -26.83
C SER A 22 -5.36 -6.52 -27.27
N LEU A 23 -4.05 -6.43 -27.55
CA LEU A 23 -3.37 -5.22 -28.00
C LEU A 23 -4.04 -4.56 -29.23
N GLN A 24 -4.77 -5.33 -30.04
CA GLN A 24 -5.49 -4.84 -31.22
C GLN A 24 -6.62 -3.84 -30.88
N GLY A 25 -7.34 -4.03 -29.77
CA GLY A 25 -8.45 -3.14 -29.42
C GLY A 25 -8.03 -1.72 -29.05
N ARG A 26 -6.80 -1.55 -28.53
CA ARG A 26 -6.25 -0.23 -28.16
C ARG A 26 -5.79 0.57 -29.37
N LEU A 27 -5.39 -0.11 -30.45
CA LEU A 27 -4.92 0.55 -31.68
C LEU A 27 -6.10 1.13 -32.48
N VAL A 28 -7.24 0.44 -32.51
CA VAL A 28 -8.47 0.91 -33.18
C VAL A 28 -9.01 2.17 -32.50
N LEU A 29 -8.96 2.25 -31.17
CA LEU A 29 -9.43 3.41 -30.42
C LEU A 29 -8.53 4.66 -30.63
N LEU A 30 -7.22 4.46 -30.81
CA LEU A 30 -6.29 5.56 -31.12
C LEU A 30 -6.46 6.06 -32.56
N GLN A 31 -6.72 5.18 -33.52
CA GLN A 31 -6.98 5.58 -34.91
C GLN A 31 -8.29 6.37 -35.06
N THR A 32 -9.36 5.98 -34.36
CA THR A 32 -10.64 6.73 -34.42
C THR A 32 -10.53 8.11 -33.78
N VAL A 33 -9.81 8.25 -32.67
CA VAL A 33 -9.56 9.57 -32.05
C VAL A 33 -8.71 10.46 -32.96
N PHE A 34 -7.69 9.91 -33.64
CA PHE A 34 -6.86 10.68 -34.56
C PHE A 34 -7.66 11.22 -35.76
N LEU A 35 -8.52 10.37 -36.35
CA LEU A 35 -9.37 10.80 -37.47
C LEU A 35 -10.36 11.90 -37.08
N LEU A 36 -10.97 11.81 -35.89
CA LEU A 36 -11.89 12.83 -35.38
C LEU A 36 -11.19 14.18 -35.13
N VAL A 37 -9.98 14.16 -34.57
CA VAL A 37 -9.19 15.39 -34.35
C VAL A 37 -8.77 16.02 -35.67
N THR A 38 -8.32 15.22 -36.65
CA THR A 38 -7.95 15.76 -37.96
C THR A 38 -9.16 16.32 -38.73
N SER A 39 -10.34 15.71 -38.58
CA SER A 39 -11.58 16.21 -39.17
C SER A 39 -12.00 17.54 -38.52
N TRP A 40 -11.87 17.68 -37.20
CA TRP A 40 -12.19 18.92 -36.50
C TRP A 40 -11.25 20.07 -36.89
N ILE A 41 -9.95 19.81 -37.03
CA ILE A 41 -8.95 20.80 -37.47
C ILE A 41 -9.24 21.28 -38.91
N LEU A 42 -9.64 20.38 -39.81
CA LEU A 42 -10.02 20.73 -41.19
C LEU A 42 -11.32 21.56 -41.22
N SER A 43 -12.31 21.26 -40.39
CA SER A 43 -13.54 22.04 -40.27
C SER A 43 -13.28 23.46 -39.74
N VAL A 44 -12.40 23.62 -38.74
CA VAL A 44 -12.03 24.95 -38.21
C VAL A 44 -11.23 25.76 -39.24
N SER A 45 -10.40 25.10 -40.05
CA SER A 45 -9.63 25.75 -41.12
C SER A 45 -10.51 26.24 -42.28
N LEU A 46 -11.64 25.59 -42.54
CA LEU A 46 -12.62 26.06 -43.55
C LEU A 46 -13.40 27.28 -43.07
N ILE A 47 -13.71 27.37 -41.77
CA ILE A 47 -14.47 28.48 -41.18
C ILE A 47 -13.63 29.77 -41.12
N PHE A 48 -12.31 29.67 -40.99
CA PHE A 48 -11.43 30.84 -40.90
C PHE A 48 -11.02 31.46 -42.26
N ARG A 49 -11.37 30.83 -43.39
CA ARG A 49 -11.14 31.38 -44.74
C ARG A 49 -12.17 32.43 -45.18
N GLY A 50 -13.19 32.70 -44.36
CA GLY A 50 -14.30 33.60 -44.70
C GLY A 50 -14.20 35.04 -44.22
N ARG A 51 -13.12 35.49 -43.56
CA ARG A 51 -13.07 36.88 -43.05
C ARG A 51 -11.67 37.42 -42.80
N LEU A 52 -10.97 37.86 -43.86
CA LEU A 52 -10.23 39.13 -43.86
C LEU A 52 -9.75 39.47 -45.29
N ARG A 53 -10.53 40.31 -45.97
CA ARG A 53 -10.12 41.03 -47.17
C ARG A 53 -9.55 42.37 -46.71
N ILE A 54 -8.24 42.45 -46.52
CA ILE A 54 -7.51 43.72 -46.44
C ILE A 54 -6.42 43.69 -47.51
N LYS A 55 -6.56 44.61 -48.46
CA LYS A 55 -5.62 44.92 -49.53
C LYS A 55 -4.32 45.44 -48.92
N LEU A 56 -3.18 44.87 -49.31
CA LEU A 56 -2.10 45.58 -50.04
C LEU A 56 -0.91 44.65 -50.30
N GLY A 57 -0.68 44.37 -51.59
CA GLY A 57 0.62 44.30 -52.25
C GLY A 57 1.75 43.48 -51.62
N LYS A 58 1.85 42.21 -52.01
CA LYS A 58 3.01 41.57 -52.66
C LYS A 58 2.73 40.07 -52.80
N SER A 59 2.65 39.60 -54.04
CA SER A 59 2.59 38.17 -54.36
C SER A 59 3.95 37.56 -54.03
N CYS A 60 4.10 36.98 -52.84
CA CYS A 60 5.14 36.01 -52.54
C CYS A 60 4.46 34.64 -52.54
N SER A 61 4.78 33.82 -53.53
CA SER A 61 4.15 32.53 -53.74
C SER A 61 4.23 31.67 -52.47
N ALA A 62 3.06 31.22 -51.98
CA ALA A 62 2.93 30.32 -50.83
C ALA A 62 3.69 28.98 -51.02
N THR A 63 4.21 28.72 -52.22
CA THR A 63 5.06 27.57 -52.56
C THR A 63 6.45 27.65 -51.93
N ASN A 64 7.03 28.84 -51.75
CA ASN A 64 8.41 28.98 -51.22
C ASN A 64 8.48 28.84 -49.70
N VAL A 65 7.48 29.34 -48.97
CA VAL A 65 7.42 29.23 -47.49
C VAL A 65 7.19 27.78 -47.05
N MET A 66 6.32 27.06 -47.77
CA MET A 66 6.03 25.66 -47.46
C MET A 66 7.19 24.71 -47.83
N ALA A 67 7.90 25.00 -48.93
CA ALA A 67 9.11 24.27 -49.30
C ALA A 67 10.26 24.48 -48.30
N ALA A 68 10.42 25.69 -47.76
CA ALA A 68 11.42 25.98 -46.73
C ALA A 68 11.12 25.22 -45.43
N PHE A 69 9.85 25.19 -45.01
CA PHE A 69 9.42 24.45 -43.82
C PHE A 69 9.63 22.93 -43.98
N CYS A 70 9.28 22.37 -45.14
CA CYS A 70 9.55 20.96 -45.46
C CYS A 70 11.04 20.62 -45.43
N ARG A 71 11.93 21.51 -45.88
CA ARG A 71 13.39 21.29 -45.81
C ARG A 71 13.92 21.32 -44.37
N ILE A 72 13.35 22.18 -43.51
CA ILE A 72 13.71 22.23 -42.07
C ILE A 72 13.25 20.95 -41.37
N LEU A 73 12.03 20.49 -41.62
CA LEU A 73 11.52 19.23 -41.08
C LEU A 73 12.31 18.02 -41.60
N GLN A 74 12.69 18.02 -42.88
CA GLN A 74 13.55 16.97 -43.45
C GLN A 74 14.94 16.96 -42.78
N LYS A 75 15.55 18.12 -42.51
CA LYS A 75 16.80 18.19 -41.75
C LYS A 75 16.65 17.62 -40.33
N TYR A 76 15.60 17.99 -39.60
CA TYR A 76 15.35 17.44 -38.26
C TYR A 76 15.09 15.93 -38.26
N THR A 77 14.37 15.40 -39.25
CA THR A 77 14.12 13.95 -39.34
C THR A 77 15.36 13.15 -39.74
N VAL A 78 16.29 13.73 -40.51
CA VAL A 78 17.59 13.10 -40.80
C VAL A 78 18.52 13.12 -39.58
N THR A 79 18.55 14.22 -38.83
CA THR A 79 19.33 14.32 -37.58
C THR A 79 18.81 13.35 -36.52
N LEU A 80 17.49 13.12 -36.43
CA LEU A 80 16.90 12.12 -35.54
C LEU A 80 17.16 10.66 -35.98
N LYS A 81 17.32 10.39 -37.28
CA LYS A 81 17.69 9.05 -37.79
C LYS A 81 19.17 8.71 -37.55
N ASN A 82 20.02 9.72 -37.38
CA ASN A 82 21.43 9.54 -37.02
C ASN A 82 21.67 9.35 -35.52
N VAL A 83 20.64 9.50 -34.68
CA VAL A 83 20.61 8.89 -33.34
C VAL A 83 20.27 7.40 -33.52
N LYS A 84 21.16 6.70 -34.22
CA LYS A 84 21.21 5.24 -34.19
C LYS A 84 21.51 4.90 -32.74
N LEU A 85 20.58 4.20 -32.10
CA LEU A 85 20.76 3.54 -30.82
C LEU A 85 22.09 2.81 -30.86
N ASN A 86 23.13 3.45 -30.33
CA ASN A 86 24.32 2.74 -29.92
C ASN A 86 23.81 1.71 -28.93
N GLN A 87 23.83 0.45 -29.35
CA GLN A 87 23.92 -0.73 -28.50
C GLN A 87 25.14 -0.52 -27.60
N SER A 88 24.94 0.33 -26.60
CA SER A 88 25.84 0.61 -25.52
C SER A 88 25.14 -0.02 -24.35
N SER A 89 25.76 -1.10 -23.86
CA SER A 89 25.58 -1.69 -22.53
C SER A 89 24.47 -1.01 -21.73
N SER A 90 23.36 -1.74 -21.51
CA SER A 90 22.31 -1.31 -20.58
C SER A 90 23.00 -0.66 -19.39
N PRO A 91 22.77 0.63 -19.11
CA PRO A 91 23.51 1.31 -18.06
C PRO A 91 23.38 0.51 -16.76
N ALA A 92 24.42 0.42 -15.93
CA ALA A 92 24.36 -0.34 -14.67
C ALA A 92 23.18 0.07 -13.76
N TRP A 93 22.56 1.24 -13.98
CA TRP A 93 21.34 1.68 -13.30
C TRP A 93 20.05 0.97 -13.76
N THR A 94 19.99 0.35 -14.94
CA THR A 94 18.79 -0.43 -15.38
C THR A 94 18.71 -1.79 -14.67
N GLU A 95 19.85 -2.33 -14.22
CA GLU A 95 19.88 -3.51 -13.33
C GLU A 95 19.46 -3.20 -11.89
N CYS A 96 19.46 -1.92 -11.49
CA CYS A 96 19.08 -1.52 -10.13
C CYS A 96 17.55 -1.39 -9.93
N MET A 97 16.78 -1.23 -11.01
CA MET A 97 15.33 -1.15 -10.93
C MET A 97 14.72 -2.55 -10.87
N ARG A 98 14.51 -3.05 -9.64
CA ARG A 98 13.75 -4.27 -9.39
C ARG A 98 12.31 -4.10 -9.90
N TYR A 99 12.07 -4.49 -11.16
CA TYR A 99 10.79 -4.30 -11.87
C TYR A 99 9.61 -5.10 -11.26
N LYS A 100 9.91 -6.13 -10.45
CA LYS A 100 8.89 -6.99 -9.82
C LYS A 100 8.99 -6.93 -8.30
N PHE A 101 7.94 -6.44 -7.67
CA PHE A 101 7.77 -6.53 -6.23
C PHE A 101 7.33 -7.97 -5.87
N THR A 102 8.19 -8.68 -5.15
CA THR A 102 7.96 -10.08 -4.72
C THR A 102 7.92 -10.18 -3.20
N LYS A 103 7.49 -11.32 -2.67
CA LYS A 103 7.52 -11.57 -1.22
C LYS A 103 8.98 -11.62 -0.73
N SER A 104 9.29 -10.81 0.27
CA SER A 104 10.61 -10.79 0.90
C SER A 104 10.91 -12.15 1.56
N ARG A 105 12.06 -12.74 1.23
CA ARG A 105 12.61 -13.90 1.94
C ARG A 105 13.50 -13.38 3.06
N ILE A 106 13.17 -13.69 4.31
CA ILE A 106 13.94 -13.23 5.46
C ILE A 106 14.94 -14.34 5.82
N PRO A 107 16.26 -14.06 5.85
CA PRO A 107 17.27 -15.02 6.27
C PRO A 107 17.03 -15.50 7.70
N LYS A 108 17.41 -16.74 8.01
CA LYS A 108 17.13 -17.37 9.32
C LYS A 108 17.96 -16.72 10.43
N GLU A 109 19.14 -16.23 10.07
CA GLU A 109 20.15 -15.57 10.90
C GLU A 109 19.58 -14.33 11.60
N VAL A 110 18.62 -13.63 10.96
CA VAL A 110 17.94 -12.45 11.54
C VAL A 110 17.16 -12.76 12.81
N PHE A 111 16.81 -14.04 13.02
CA PHE A 111 16.04 -14.47 14.19
C PHE A 111 16.88 -15.25 15.21
N GLN A 112 18.19 -15.35 15.00
CA GLN A 112 19.11 -15.89 15.99
C GLN A 112 19.44 -14.78 16.99
N VAL A 113 19.08 -14.99 18.24
CA VAL A 113 19.29 -14.02 19.32
C VAL A 113 20.74 -14.13 19.79
N ARG A 114 21.40 -12.98 19.98
CA ARG A 114 22.75 -12.94 20.53
C ARG A 114 22.70 -12.84 22.06
N PRO A 115 23.74 -13.31 22.78
CA PRO A 115 23.83 -13.14 24.23
C PRO A 115 23.63 -11.68 24.67
N GLU A 116 24.18 -10.72 23.94
CA GLU A 116 24.04 -9.29 24.23
C GLU A 116 22.57 -8.81 24.21
N ASP A 117 21.74 -9.40 23.34
CA ASP A 117 20.32 -9.04 23.25
C ASP A 117 19.54 -9.50 24.48
N HIS A 118 19.96 -10.60 25.11
CA HIS A 118 19.31 -11.10 26.32
C HIS A 118 19.50 -10.16 27.51
N GLU A 119 20.69 -9.60 27.69
CA GLU A 119 20.98 -8.60 28.72
C GLU A 119 20.19 -7.30 28.49
N LYS A 120 20.09 -6.87 27.22
CA LYS A 120 19.40 -5.64 26.84
C LYS A 120 17.88 -5.72 27.02
N TYR A 121 17.28 -6.84 26.64
CA TYR A 121 15.82 -6.99 26.62
C TYR A 121 15.25 -7.78 27.81
N GLY A 122 16.12 -8.40 28.63
CA GLY A 122 15.75 -9.14 29.83
C GLY A 122 14.95 -10.42 29.54
N GLY A 123 15.26 -11.09 28.43
CA GLY A 123 14.62 -12.35 28.03
C GLY A 123 15.51 -13.54 28.34
N ASP A 124 14.97 -14.57 28.99
CA ASP A 124 15.72 -15.81 29.30
C ASP A 124 15.57 -16.83 28.14
N PRO A 125 16.66 -17.33 27.54
CA PRO A 125 16.60 -18.39 26.53
C PRO A 125 16.12 -19.73 27.10
N GLN A 126 16.37 -20.00 28.39
CA GLN A 126 16.02 -21.28 29.02
C GLN A 126 14.52 -21.37 29.28
N GLN A 127 13.90 -20.26 29.68
CA GLN A 127 12.46 -20.15 29.86
C GLN A 127 11.81 -19.17 28.86
N PRO A 128 11.55 -19.60 27.62
CA PRO A 128 10.88 -18.76 26.64
C PRO A 128 9.42 -18.51 27.04
N HIS A 129 8.93 -17.32 26.72
CA HIS A 129 7.53 -16.98 26.98
C HIS A 129 6.58 -17.75 26.06
N LYS A 130 5.45 -18.18 26.63
CA LYS A 130 4.47 -19.04 25.95
C LYS A 130 3.52 -18.27 25.04
N LEU A 131 3.17 -17.04 25.43
CA LEU A 131 2.16 -16.22 24.76
C LEU A 131 2.74 -14.88 24.32
N HIS A 132 2.46 -14.51 23.07
CA HIS A 132 2.75 -13.20 22.51
C HIS A 132 1.56 -12.28 22.67
N LEU A 133 1.83 -11.06 23.08
CA LEU A 133 0.92 -9.94 22.98
C LEU A 133 1.24 -9.10 21.75
N ILE A 134 0.32 -9.08 20.79
CA ILE A 134 0.54 -8.45 19.50
C ILE A 134 -0.38 -7.25 19.37
N THR A 135 0.22 -6.12 19.01
CA THR A 135 -0.48 -4.86 18.77
C THR A 135 -0.16 -4.35 17.37
N ARG A 136 -1.17 -3.99 16.59
CA ARG A 136 -0.94 -3.35 15.29
C ARG A 136 -0.66 -1.86 15.45
N ILE A 137 0.55 -1.42 15.07
CA ILE A 137 0.99 -0.02 15.13
C ILE A 137 0.83 0.69 13.79
N ARG A 138 1.23 0.05 12.68
CA ARG A 138 1.10 0.63 11.34
C ARG A 138 -0.17 0.16 10.65
N SER A 139 -0.69 0.96 9.73
CA SER A 139 -1.86 0.60 8.94
C SER A 139 -1.51 -0.46 7.88
N GLY A 140 -2.49 -1.29 7.53
CA GLY A 140 -2.42 -2.20 6.38
C GLY A 140 -2.75 -1.52 5.04
N ILE A 141 -2.97 -0.20 5.04
CA ILE A 141 -3.24 0.59 3.83
C ILE A 141 -1.97 0.63 2.98
N ALA A 142 -2.12 0.57 1.65
CA ALA A 142 -1.01 0.51 0.69
C ALA A 142 -0.05 -0.68 0.90
N ARG A 143 -0.45 -1.70 1.67
CA ARG A 143 0.30 -2.96 1.82
C ARG A 143 -0.14 -4.02 0.82
N PRO A 144 0.76 -4.97 0.48
CA PRO A 144 0.43 -6.09 -0.39
C PRO A 144 -0.73 -6.92 0.16
N TYR A 145 -1.49 -7.55 -0.73
CA TYR A 145 -2.69 -8.30 -0.34
C TYR A 145 -2.38 -9.47 0.61
N TRP A 146 -1.19 -10.07 0.54
CA TRP A 146 -0.78 -11.14 1.44
C TRP A 146 -0.58 -10.66 2.88
N GLU A 147 -0.04 -9.46 3.09
CA GLU A 147 0.08 -8.88 4.45
C GLU A 147 -1.31 -8.59 5.04
N LYS A 148 -2.23 -8.07 4.22
CA LYS A 148 -3.61 -7.81 4.62
C LYS A 148 -4.34 -9.09 5.04
N LYS A 149 -4.15 -10.17 4.29
CA LYS A 149 -4.72 -11.49 4.62
C LYS A 149 -4.21 -11.99 5.97
N ILE A 150 -2.91 -11.87 6.24
CA ILE A 150 -2.31 -12.29 7.52
C ILE A 150 -2.87 -11.44 8.69
N LEU A 151 -3.03 -10.13 8.51
CA LEU A 151 -3.63 -9.26 9.53
C LEU A 151 -5.06 -9.69 9.88
N GLN A 152 -5.84 -10.12 8.88
CA GLN A 152 -7.19 -10.64 9.09
C GLN A 152 -7.17 -11.98 9.82
N GLU A 153 -6.30 -12.91 9.40
CA GLU A 153 -6.13 -14.22 10.05
C GLU A 153 -5.72 -14.12 11.53
N LEU A 154 -4.92 -13.11 11.88
CA LEU A 154 -4.49 -12.85 13.26
C LEU A 154 -5.48 -12.00 14.07
N GLY A 155 -6.59 -11.55 13.46
CA GLY A 155 -7.58 -10.70 14.13
C GLY A 155 -7.11 -9.28 14.44
N LEU A 156 -6.11 -8.78 13.70
CA LEU A 156 -5.50 -7.44 13.85
C LEU A 156 -6.13 -6.40 12.90
N ASN A 157 -7.46 -6.41 12.82
CA ASN A 157 -8.23 -5.52 11.93
C ASN A 157 -8.30 -4.08 12.46
N LYS A 158 -8.40 -3.92 13.79
CA LYS A 158 -8.41 -2.63 14.48
C LYS A 158 -6.98 -2.21 14.85
N LYS A 159 -6.68 -0.91 14.76
CA LYS A 159 -5.36 -0.36 15.11
C LYS A 159 -5.28 -0.23 16.64
N LEU A 160 -4.09 -0.40 17.22
CA LEU A 160 -3.85 -0.31 18.67
C LEU A 160 -4.65 -1.28 19.55
N HIS A 161 -5.38 -2.23 18.95
CA HIS A 161 -6.05 -3.29 19.68
C HIS A 161 -5.08 -4.43 19.92
N GLN A 162 -4.93 -4.85 21.18
CA GLN A 162 -4.02 -5.90 21.59
C GLN A 162 -4.69 -7.27 21.41
N ARG A 163 -3.95 -8.25 20.89
CA ARG A 163 -4.40 -9.65 20.73
C ARG A 163 -3.36 -10.60 21.27
N VAL A 164 -3.81 -11.63 21.98
CA VAL A 164 -2.95 -12.68 22.53
C VAL A 164 -2.87 -13.84 21.54
N HIS A 165 -1.66 -14.31 21.25
CA HIS A 165 -1.41 -15.44 20.35
C HIS A 165 -0.37 -16.39 20.94
N LYS A 166 -0.42 -17.66 20.55
CA LYS A 166 0.54 -18.69 21.01
C LYS A 166 1.90 -18.51 20.35
N ASN A 167 2.99 -18.70 21.10
CA ASN A 167 4.35 -18.72 20.58
C ASN A 167 4.66 -20.09 19.91
N ILE A 168 4.11 -20.31 18.72
CA ILE A 168 4.25 -21.54 17.92
C ILE A 168 4.89 -21.18 16.58
N PRO A 169 5.75 -22.03 15.98
CA PRO A 169 6.42 -21.75 14.71
C PRO A 169 5.47 -21.32 13.58
N SER A 170 4.28 -21.92 13.49
CA SER A 170 3.26 -21.55 12.49
C SER A 170 2.81 -20.08 12.62
N ILE A 171 2.54 -19.63 13.85
CA ILE A 171 2.19 -18.23 14.11
C ILE A 171 3.40 -17.33 13.90
N ASN A 172 4.57 -17.71 14.43
CA ASN A 172 5.80 -16.93 14.29
C ASN A 172 6.16 -16.70 12.82
N ALA A 173 5.99 -17.67 11.93
CA ALA A 173 6.21 -17.50 10.50
C ALA A 173 5.33 -16.39 9.90
N LYS A 174 4.06 -16.29 10.32
CA LYS A 174 3.16 -15.21 9.91
C LYS A 174 3.61 -13.86 10.46
N LEU A 175 4.03 -13.81 11.73
CA LEU A 175 4.54 -12.59 12.38
C LEU A 175 5.80 -12.07 11.70
N LYS A 176 6.69 -12.95 11.23
CA LYS A 176 7.91 -12.57 10.50
C LYS A 176 7.60 -11.77 9.24
N ILE A 177 6.53 -12.11 8.52
CA ILE A 177 6.12 -11.42 7.29
C ILE A 177 5.61 -10.00 7.59
N ILE A 178 4.89 -9.82 8.70
CA ILE A 178 4.26 -8.54 9.06
C ILE A 178 5.01 -7.77 10.15
N LYS A 179 6.27 -8.12 10.44
CA LYS A 179 7.04 -7.60 11.59
C LYS A 179 7.16 -6.08 11.61
N HIS A 180 7.09 -5.42 10.45
CA HIS A 180 7.11 -3.96 10.29
C HIS A 180 5.78 -3.27 10.62
N LEU A 181 4.68 -4.01 10.75
CA LEU A 181 3.35 -3.46 11.04
C LEU A 181 2.95 -3.55 12.51
N ILE A 182 3.55 -4.50 13.22
CA ILE A 182 3.15 -4.90 14.56
C ILE A 182 4.23 -4.60 15.60
N ARG A 183 3.79 -4.52 16.85
CA ARG A 183 4.64 -4.66 18.04
C ARG A 183 4.29 -5.98 18.70
N VAL A 184 5.33 -6.74 19.03
CA VAL A 184 5.23 -8.00 19.75
C VAL A 184 5.84 -7.78 21.13
N GLN A 185 5.11 -8.16 22.17
CA GLN A 185 5.55 -8.14 23.56
C GLN A 185 5.30 -9.52 24.18
N PRO A 186 6.12 -9.98 25.13
CA PRO A 186 5.78 -11.16 25.92
C PRO A 186 4.62 -10.83 26.88
N LEU A 187 3.69 -11.77 27.06
CA LEU A 187 2.67 -11.65 28.11
C LEU A 187 3.27 -12.07 29.46
N LYS A 188 3.24 -11.17 30.45
CA LYS A 188 3.70 -11.42 31.83
C LYS A 188 2.50 -11.62 32.75
N LEU A 189 2.60 -12.62 33.63
CA LEU A 189 1.56 -13.02 34.57
C LEU A 189 2.11 -12.91 36.00
N PRO A 190 2.13 -11.72 36.62
CA PRO A 190 2.70 -11.54 37.96
C PRO A 190 1.95 -12.32 39.04
N HIS A 191 0.64 -12.52 38.87
CA HIS A 191 -0.22 -13.21 39.84
C HIS A 191 -0.60 -14.63 39.41
N GLY A 192 -0.05 -15.13 38.30
CA GLY A 192 -0.43 -16.41 37.71
C GLY A 192 -1.61 -16.31 36.73
N LEU A 193 -2.31 -17.42 36.53
CA LEU A 193 -3.50 -17.48 35.70
C LEU A 193 -4.72 -17.01 36.51
N PRO A 194 -5.61 -16.21 35.94
CA PRO A 194 -6.82 -15.77 36.64
C PRO A 194 -7.75 -16.97 36.89
N THR A 195 -8.35 -16.98 38.09
CA THR A 195 -9.42 -17.92 38.46
C THR A 195 -10.74 -17.47 37.83
N GLU A 196 -11.75 -18.35 37.75
CA GLU A 196 -13.05 -18.04 37.11
C GLU A 196 -13.73 -16.77 37.66
N GLU A 197 -13.63 -16.55 38.97
CA GLU A 197 -14.15 -15.37 39.68
C GLU A 197 -13.40 -14.08 39.30
N GLU A 198 -12.11 -14.17 38.99
CA GLU A 198 -11.23 -13.03 38.74
C GLU A 198 -11.22 -12.61 37.26
N ILE A 199 -11.88 -13.38 36.37
CA ILE A 199 -11.87 -13.13 34.92
C ILE A 199 -12.40 -11.72 34.61
N SER A 200 -13.49 -11.30 35.27
CA SER A 200 -14.13 -10.00 35.05
C SER A 200 -13.25 -8.82 35.45
N ASP A 201 -12.40 -9.00 36.46
CA ASP A 201 -11.58 -7.95 37.06
C ASP A 201 -10.18 -7.88 36.46
N THR A 202 -9.88 -8.75 35.48
CA THR A 202 -8.59 -8.72 34.78
C THR A 202 -8.55 -7.64 33.71
N TYR A 203 -7.42 -6.95 33.63
CA TYR A 203 -7.13 -6.07 32.50
C TYR A 203 -5.66 -6.19 32.09
N LEU A 204 -5.43 -5.84 30.83
CA LEU A 204 -4.12 -5.91 30.22
C LEU A 204 -3.47 -4.53 30.22
N ASN A 205 -2.25 -4.44 30.75
CA ASN A 205 -1.49 -3.20 30.77
C ASN A 205 -0.72 -2.97 29.45
N SER A 206 -0.35 -1.72 29.18
CA SER A 206 0.51 -1.31 28.07
C SER A 206 1.90 -1.98 28.09
N LYS A 207 2.39 -2.35 29.29
CA LYS A 207 3.65 -3.07 29.51
C LYS A 207 3.58 -4.54 29.04
N GLY A 208 2.37 -5.10 28.90
CA GLY A 208 2.15 -6.52 28.61
C GLY A 208 1.95 -7.40 29.85
N GLU A 209 1.56 -6.80 30.97
CA GLU A 209 1.22 -7.50 32.22
C GLU A 209 -0.30 -7.70 32.30
N LEU A 210 -0.74 -8.90 32.66
CA LEU A 210 -2.13 -9.18 33.03
C LEU A 210 -2.29 -8.90 34.52
N VAL A 211 -3.00 -7.83 34.86
CA VAL A 211 -3.21 -7.41 36.25
C VAL A 211 -4.66 -7.70 36.62
N ILE A 212 -4.83 -8.34 37.77
CA ILE A 212 -6.14 -8.57 38.39
C ILE A 212 -6.43 -7.34 39.26
N ARG A 213 -7.53 -6.63 39.01
CA ARG A 213 -7.96 -5.56 39.90
C ARG A 213 -8.44 -6.20 41.19
N ARG A 214 -7.63 -6.10 42.24
CA ARG A 214 -8.15 -6.32 43.59
C ARG A 214 -9.01 -5.10 43.93
N CYS A 215 -10.32 -5.30 44.00
CA CYS A 215 -11.22 -4.29 44.53
C CYS A 215 -10.64 -3.78 45.85
N LEU A 216 -10.58 -2.45 45.99
CA LEU A 216 -10.22 -1.84 47.27
C LEU A 216 -11.32 -2.24 48.25
N HIS A 217 -11.02 -3.18 49.14
CA HIS A 217 -11.84 -3.34 50.33
C HIS A 217 -11.73 -2.04 51.13
N PRO A 218 -12.85 -1.50 51.66
CA PRO A 218 -12.78 -0.33 52.52
C PRO A 218 -11.78 -0.63 53.63
N VAL A 219 -10.77 0.23 53.77
CA VAL A 219 -9.82 0.14 54.88
C VAL A 219 -10.66 0.24 56.14
N GLU A 220 -10.68 -0.82 56.95
CA GLU A 220 -11.36 -0.82 58.23
C GLU A 220 -10.88 0.41 59.01
N ALA A 221 -11.80 1.32 59.32
CA ALA A 221 -11.49 2.53 60.06
C ALA A 221 -10.98 2.09 61.44
N LYS A 222 -9.67 2.05 61.61
CA LYS A 222 -9.06 1.89 62.93
C LYS A 222 -9.60 3.03 63.78
N ALA A 223 -10.45 2.68 64.74
CA ALA A 223 -10.99 3.62 65.70
C ALA A 223 -9.79 4.35 66.33
N ILE A 224 -9.77 5.66 66.16
CA ILE A 224 -8.83 6.51 66.88
C ILE A 224 -9.36 6.51 68.32
N GLU A 225 -8.78 5.66 69.16
CA GLU A 225 -8.99 5.75 70.60
C GLU A 225 -8.39 7.08 71.07
N ALA A 226 -9.25 7.92 71.64
CA ALA A 226 -8.94 9.24 72.18
C ALA A 226 -8.66 9.16 73.68
#